data_AF-A0A969HBG7-F1
#
_entry.id   AF-A0A969HBG7-F1
#
_cell.length_a   1.000
_cell.length_b   1.000
_cell.length_c   1.000
_cell.angle_alpha   90.00
_cell.angle_beta   90.00
_cell.angle_gamma   90.00
#
_symmetry.space_group_name_H-M   'P 1'
#
loop_
_entity.id
_entity.type
_entity.pdbx_description
1 polymer ?
#
loop_
_entity_poly.entity_id
_entity_poly.type
_entity_poly.pdbx_seq_one_letter_code
_entity_poly.pdbx_strand_id
1 'polypeptide(L)'
;MSQSGAESPAKSLPVKDAPQNWQDILWREWQHCDDQDYARRLYQAVSHGPLSWFKRFGLKNRPHPLAAEVEAALRQAVAARRGARDVWQRRLERLDESKEKPIPLEKLVTSLHDNHWLERFVARHVLLDRGGEAAASLYTLALNSADPGQPSAVWLLQSIAADTSTRLAPLAEDLLCPRCLACCGAHSIDLPSQSDLTFYGCRVCRQSRDLQPRPDLLVAVLDRSMGVEQKHKNQILRVNWLQRRNLFDFERVEIIQASDEEVERFAVQVGNDTDVLRQSRYKEMSCVVAPECHLSENTLRILEHTFGEVKIHAPHL
;
A
#
# COMPACT_ATOMS: atom_id res chain seq x y z
N MET A 1 15.62 -22.68 -17.23
CA MET A 1 16.10 -21.39 -17.76
C MET A 1 15.02 -20.36 -17.49
N SER A 2 15.07 -19.72 -16.32
CA SER A 2 14.12 -18.69 -15.93
C SER A 2 14.46 -17.43 -16.71
N GLN A 3 13.64 -17.06 -17.69
CA GLN A 3 13.75 -15.75 -18.32
C GLN A 3 13.39 -14.72 -17.25
N SER A 4 14.42 -14.09 -16.67
CA SER A 4 14.28 -12.85 -15.92
C SER A 4 13.76 -11.81 -16.89
N GLY A 5 12.43 -11.70 -17.00
CA GLY A 5 11.80 -10.61 -17.72
C GLY A 5 12.35 -9.32 -17.15
N ALA A 6 12.96 -8.51 -18.01
CA ALA A 6 13.43 -7.19 -17.64
C ALA A 6 12.24 -6.44 -17.03
N GLU A 7 12.28 -6.22 -15.72
CA GLU A 7 11.33 -5.39 -15.01
C GLU A 7 11.41 -4.00 -15.67
N SER A 8 10.40 -3.69 -16.47
CA SER A 8 10.24 -2.33 -16.98
C SER A 8 10.12 -1.46 -15.74
N PRO A 9 11.06 -0.51 -15.49
CA PRO A 9 11.06 0.27 -14.27
C PRO A 9 9.69 0.94 -14.16
N ALA A 10 8.98 0.63 -13.09
CA ALA A 10 7.71 1.26 -12.79
C ALA A 10 7.93 2.76 -12.93
N LYS A 11 7.24 3.41 -13.88
CA LYS A 11 7.33 4.85 -14.07
C LYS A 11 7.02 5.48 -12.73
N SER A 12 8.04 6.03 -12.06
CA SER A 12 7.86 6.75 -10.82
C SER A 12 6.83 7.85 -11.09
N LEU A 13 5.70 7.79 -10.40
CA LEU A 13 4.66 8.80 -10.54
C LEU A 13 5.29 10.18 -10.29
N PRO A 14 4.95 11.21 -11.09
CA PRO A 14 5.55 12.52 -10.97
C PRO A 14 5.34 13.05 -9.56
N VAL A 15 6.45 13.22 -8.83
CA VAL A 15 6.44 13.88 -7.52
C VAL A 15 5.97 15.31 -7.78
N LYS A 16 4.78 15.66 -7.26
CA LYS A 16 4.22 17.02 -7.30
C LYS A 16 5.30 18.02 -6.88
N ASP A 17 5.35 19.15 -7.59
CA ASP A 17 6.35 20.21 -7.46
C ASP A 17 6.85 20.38 -6.02
N ALA A 18 8.17 20.33 -5.85
CA ALA A 18 8.80 20.50 -4.54
C ALA A 18 8.20 21.74 -3.85
N PRO A 19 7.83 21.65 -2.56
CA PRO A 19 7.16 22.76 -1.89
C PRO A 19 8.01 24.02 -2.03
N GLN A 20 7.44 25.07 -2.62
CA GLN A 20 8.16 26.31 -2.95
C GLN A 20 8.76 27.01 -1.71
N ASN A 21 8.50 26.53 -0.48
CA ASN A 21 9.00 27.12 0.75
C ASN A 21 9.24 26.07 1.85
N TRP A 22 10.26 25.20 1.69
CA TRP A 22 10.67 24.22 2.72
C TRP A 22 10.85 24.82 4.12
N GLN A 23 11.28 26.09 4.21
CA GLN A 23 11.43 26.76 5.51
C GLN A 23 10.10 26.87 6.26
N ASP A 24 9.00 27.15 5.57
CA ASP A 24 7.67 27.27 6.16
C ASP A 24 7.22 25.94 6.76
N ILE A 25 7.42 24.84 6.01
CA ILE A 25 7.11 23.48 6.46
C ILE A 25 7.92 23.16 7.72
N LEU A 26 9.24 23.36 7.70
CA LEU A 26 10.08 23.05 8.86
C LEU A 26 9.78 23.95 10.07
N TRP A 27 9.37 25.21 9.86
CA TRP A 27 8.92 26.07 10.96
C TRP A 27 7.60 25.61 11.56
N ARG A 28 6.63 25.18 10.74
CA ARG A 28 5.36 24.63 11.23
C ARG A 28 5.59 23.33 11.98
N GLU A 29 6.41 22.42 11.44
CA GLU A 29 6.79 21.18 12.11
C GLU A 29 7.43 21.47 13.47
N TRP A 30 8.37 22.41 13.53
CA TRP A 30 9.01 22.82 14.78
C TRP A 30 8.01 23.34 15.83
N GLN A 31 6.92 24.00 15.41
CA GLN A 31 5.89 24.51 16.33
C GLN A 31 4.97 23.43 16.89
N HIS A 32 4.71 22.38 16.11
CA HIS A 32 3.86 21.25 16.50
C HIS A 32 4.65 20.08 17.11
N CYS A 33 5.97 20.23 17.25
CA CYS A 33 6.85 19.17 17.72
C CYS A 33 6.98 19.17 19.25
N ASP A 34 6.42 18.15 19.90
CA ASP A 34 6.59 17.93 21.36
C ASP A 34 7.96 17.37 21.74
N ASP A 35 8.71 16.86 20.76
CA ASP A 35 10.04 16.28 20.95
C ASP A 35 11.11 17.38 20.95
N GLN A 36 11.56 17.78 22.15
CA GLN A 36 12.50 18.89 22.32
C GLN A 36 13.84 18.69 21.58
N ASP A 37 14.34 17.47 21.51
CA ASP A 37 15.61 17.18 20.84
C ASP A 37 15.45 17.27 19.32
N TYR A 38 14.38 16.69 18.78
CA TYR A 38 14.05 16.82 17.36
C TYR A 38 13.76 18.28 16.97
N ALA A 39 12.97 19.00 17.78
CA ALA A 39 12.68 20.42 17.59
C ALA A 39 13.98 21.26 17.57
N ARG A 40 14.95 20.98 18.45
CA ARG A 40 16.26 21.65 18.44
C ARG A 40 17.00 21.44 17.11
N ARG A 41 16.92 20.24 16.52
CA ARG A 41 17.57 19.93 15.22
C ARG A 41 16.85 20.55 14.04
N LEU A 42 15.53 20.62 14.07
CA LEU A 42 14.74 21.38 13.09
C LEU A 42 15.13 22.86 13.13
N TYR A 43 15.20 23.44 14.32
CA TYR A 43 15.62 24.84 14.53
C TYR A 43 17.02 25.10 13.96
N GLN A 44 17.98 24.19 14.18
CA GLN A 44 19.32 24.30 13.59
C GLN A 44 19.29 24.33 12.05
N ALA A 45 18.37 23.61 11.40
CA ALA A 45 18.25 23.65 9.93
C ALA A 45 17.71 24.99 9.40
N VAL A 46 16.78 25.62 10.14
CA VAL A 46 16.10 26.84 9.68
C VAL A 46 16.76 28.16 10.16
N SER A 47 17.42 28.17 11.31
CA SER A 47 17.81 29.41 12.04
C SER A 47 18.95 30.24 11.45
N HIS A 48 19.72 29.74 10.49
CA HIS A 48 20.90 30.44 9.96
C HIS A 48 20.62 31.60 8.97
N GLY A 49 19.38 32.13 8.89
CA GLY A 49 18.98 33.13 7.89
C GLY A 49 18.47 34.44 8.54
N PRO A 50 18.91 35.63 8.11
CA PRO A 50 18.54 36.90 8.76
C PRO A 50 17.04 37.23 8.69
N LEU A 51 16.29 36.64 7.75
CA LEU A 51 14.84 36.85 7.56
C LEU A 51 13.96 35.72 8.11
N SER A 52 14.54 34.63 8.66
CA SER A 52 13.74 33.48 9.10
C SER A 52 12.93 33.75 10.38
N TRP A 53 13.34 34.74 11.19
CA TRP A 53 12.67 35.04 12.46
C TRP A 53 11.29 35.69 12.28
N PHE A 54 11.10 36.52 11.24
CA PHE A 54 9.82 37.20 10.99
C PHE A 54 8.71 36.21 10.61
N LYS A 55 9.04 35.07 9.97
CA LYS A 55 8.06 34.03 9.61
C LYS A 55 7.42 33.34 10.84
N ARG A 56 8.01 33.45 12.03
CA ARG A 56 7.53 32.78 13.26
C ARG A 56 6.17 33.29 13.74
N PHE A 57 5.83 34.54 13.47
CA PHE A 57 4.67 35.21 14.09
C PHE A 57 3.33 34.92 13.41
N GLY A 58 3.32 34.36 12.18
CA GLY A 58 2.09 34.10 11.41
C GLY A 58 1.62 32.64 11.34
N LEU A 59 2.23 31.72 12.08
CA LEU A 59 2.06 30.28 11.85
C LEU A 59 1.14 29.55 12.83
N LYS A 60 0.71 30.19 13.93
CA LYS A 60 -0.03 29.54 15.04
C LYS A 60 -1.35 28.86 14.66
N ASN A 61 -1.94 29.24 13.53
CA ASN A 61 -3.22 28.68 13.04
C ASN A 61 -3.05 27.78 11.82
N ARG A 62 -1.81 27.44 11.44
CA ARG A 62 -1.59 26.55 10.29
C ARG A 62 -1.62 25.09 10.73
N PRO A 63 -2.16 24.19 9.90
CA PRO A 63 -2.21 22.78 10.23
C PRO A 63 -0.79 22.22 10.44
N HIS A 64 -0.70 21.09 11.14
CA HIS A 64 0.55 20.32 11.21
C HIS A 64 0.92 19.89 9.78
N PRO A 65 2.14 20.16 9.26
CA PRO A 65 2.58 19.60 7.98
C PRO A 65 2.54 18.07 8.00
N LEU A 66 2.29 17.46 6.84
CA LEU A 66 2.30 16.01 6.70
C LEU A 66 3.74 15.48 6.78
N ALA A 67 3.92 14.25 7.25
CA ALA A 67 5.23 13.63 7.38
C ALA A 67 6.02 13.63 6.03
N ALA A 68 5.36 13.39 4.91
CA ALA A 68 5.98 13.43 3.57
C ALA A 68 6.50 14.84 3.21
N GLU A 69 5.75 15.89 3.57
CA GLU A 69 6.15 17.29 3.35
C GLU A 69 7.38 17.65 4.17
N VAL A 70 7.43 17.19 5.43
CA VAL A 70 8.57 17.40 6.32
C VAL A 70 9.83 16.73 5.77
N GLU A 71 9.74 15.49 5.29
CA GLU A 71 10.86 14.78 4.67
C GLU A 71 11.38 15.52 3.44
N ALA A 72 10.48 15.92 2.53
CA ALA A 72 10.84 16.66 1.33
C ALA A 72 11.49 18.01 1.66
N ALA A 73 10.95 18.73 2.65
CA ALA A 73 11.50 19.99 3.11
C ALA A 73 12.90 19.85 3.74
N LEU A 74 13.14 18.76 4.50
CA LEU A 74 14.47 18.45 5.04
C LEU A 74 15.48 18.17 3.92
N ARG A 75 15.11 17.37 2.92
CA ARG A 75 15.97 17.10 1.76
C ARG A 75 16.31 18.39 0.99
N GLN A 76 15.31 19.24 0.76
CA GLN A 76 15.53 20.54 0.11
C GLN A 76 16.43 21.46 0.94
N ALA A 77 16.29 21.47 2.27
CA ALA A 77 17.15 22.23 3.17
C ALA A 77 18.62 21.77 3.08
N VAL A 78 18.85 20.46 3.07
CA VAL A 78 20.18 19.83 2.93
C VAL A 78 20.84 20.16 1.59
N ALA A 79 20.05 20.17 0.51
CA ALA A 79 20.53 20.58 -0.81
C ALA A 79 20.90 22.08 -0.83
N ALA A 80 20.06 22.93 -0.24
CA ALA A 80 20.18 24.38 -0.33
C ALA A 80 21.20 25.01 0.63
N ARG A 81 21.51 24.37 1.78
CA ARG A 81 22.31 25.02 2.85
C ARG A 81 23.31 24.07 3.50
N ARG A 82 24.56 24.55 3.63
CA ARG A 82 25.64 23.82 4.31
C ARG A 82 25.31 23.46 5.76
N GLY A 83 24.81 24.40 6.56
CA GLY A 83 24.47 24.13 7.96
C GLY A 83 23.37 23.08 8.14
N ALA A 84 22.38 23.04 7.25
CA ALA A 84 21.37 21.99 7.25
C ALA A 84 21.97 20.63 6.83
N ARG A 85 22.86 20.62 5.82
CA ARG A 85 23.59 19.43 5.39
C ARG A 85 24.39 18.79 6.53
N ASP A 86 25.15 19.58 7.27
CA ASP A 86 25.99 19.10 8.38
C ASP A 86 25.16 18.44 9.49
N VAL A 87 23.91 18.88 9.68
CA VAL A 87 22.98 18.30 10.66
C VAL A 87 22.22 17.11 10.09
N TRP A 88 21.68 17.18 8.88
CA TRP A 88 20.65 16.25 8.42
C TRP A 88 21.11 15.19 7.43
N GLN A 89 22.22 15.38 6.70
CA GLN A 89 22.63 14.46 5.64
C GLN A 89 22.71 12.99 6.11
N ARG A 90 23.53 12.70 7.13
CA ARG A 90 23.69 11.34 7.66
C ARG A 90 22.40 10.73 8.24
N ARG A 91 21.46 11.58 8.66
CA ARG A 91 20.20 11.14 9.26
C ARG A 91 19.18 10.75 8.21
N LEU A 92 19.16 11.49 7.10
CA LEU A 92 18.38 11.14 5.92
C LEU A 92 18.94 9.89 5.24
N GLU A 93 20.27 9.74 5.17
CA GLU A 93 20.90 8.49 4.71
C GLU A 93 20.47 7.29 5.56
N ARG A 94 20.49 7.44 6.90
CA ARG A 94 20.01 6.39 7.81
C ARG A 94 18.51 6.10 7.62
N LEU A 95 17.69 7.11 7.38
CA LEU A 95 16.28 6.93 7.06
C LEU A 95 16.12 6.12 5.77
N ASP A 96 16.85 6.47 4.71
CA ASP A 96 16.83 5.77 3.43
C ASP A 96 17.21 4.29 3.61
N GLU A 97 18.30 4.01 4.32
CA GLU A 97 18.67 2.64 4.68
C GLU A 97 17.58 1.89 5.47
N SER A 98 16.81 2.59 6.30
CA SER A 98 15.77 1.97 7.13
C SER A 98 14.49 1.67 6.35
N LYS A 99 14.19 2.45 5.30
CA LYS A 99 13.06 2.19 4.38
C LYS A 99 13.28 0.91 3.57
N GLU A 100 14.53 0.66 3.17
CA GLU A 100 14.92 -0.55 2.43
C GLU A 100 14.96 -1.81 3.31
N LYS A 101 15.27 -1.67 4.61
CA LYS A 101 15.37 -2.81 5.54
C LYS A 101 13.97 -3.33 5.90
N PRO A 102 13.75 -4.66 5.92
CA PRO A 102 12.52 -5.26 6.43
C PRO A 102 12.50 -5.18 7.96
N ILE A 103 12.01 -4.06 8.50
CA ILE A 103 11.81 -3.88 9.95
C ILE A 103 10.36 -4.27 10.27
N PRO A 104 10.11 -5.21 11.22
CA PRO A 104 8.75 -5.54 11.66
C PRO A 104 7.97 -4.31 12.13
N LEU A 105 6.68 -4.25 11.80
CA LEU A 105 5.82 -3.11 12.12
C LEU A 105 5.72 -2.87 13.63
N GLU A 106 5.66 -3.93 14.42
CA GLU A 106 5.57 -3.87 15.88
C GLU A 106 6.77 -3.13 16.46
N LYS A 107 7.97 -3.42 15.95
CA LYS A 107 9.20 -2.75 16.36
C LYS A 107 9.16 -1.26 16.00
N LEU A 108 8.69 -0.91 14.79
CA LEU A 108 8.56 0.48 14.38
C LEU A 108 7.57 1.24 15.27
N VAL A 109 6.44 0.63 15.60
CA VAL A 109 5.44 1.22 16.51
C VAL A 109 6.03 1.42 17.90
N THR A 110 6.74 0.44 18.46
CA THR A 110 7.44 0.60 19.74
C THR A 110 8.52 1.69 19.67
N SER A 111 9.22 1.83 18.55
CA SER A 111 10.24 2.87 18.35
C SER A 111 9.66 4.29 18.28
N LEU A 112 8.34 4.48 18.20
CA LEU A 112 7.72 5.79 18.40
C LEU A 112 7.91 6.32 19.83
N HIS A 113 8.14 5.41 20.78
CA HIS A 113 8.40 5.71 22.20
C HIS A 113 9.88 5.59 22.58
N ASP A 114 10.77 5.38 21.61
CA ASP A 114 12.21 5.26 21.89
C ASP A 114 12.72 6.52 22.59
N ASN A 115 13.69 6.41 23.50
CA ASN A 115 14.27 7.57 24.19
C ASN A 115 15.06 8.47 23.25
N HIS A 116 15.63 7.92 22.18
CA HIS A 116 16.46 8.64 21.23
C HIS A 116 15.63 9.18 20.06
N TRP A 117 15.59 10.51 19.92
CA TRP A 117 14.76 11.21 18.92
C TRP A 117 14.95 10.73 17.47
N LEU A 118 16.17 10.30 17.10
CA LEU A 118 16.44 9.82 15.75
C LEU A 118 15.70 8.50 15.46
N GLU A 119 15.54 7.62 16.46
CA GLU A 119 14.77 6.39 16.29
C GLU A 119 13.29 6.71 16.11
N ARG A 120 12.75 7.65 16.89
CA ARG A 120 11.37 8.14 16.72
C ARG A 120 11.16 8.75 15.34
N PHE A 121 12.10 9.58 14.88
CA PHE A 121 12.08 10.18 13.54
C PHE A 121 12.09 9.09 12.45
N VAL A 122 13.03 8.15 12.51
CA VAL A 122 13.12 7.05 11.53
C VAL A 122 11.84 6.22 11.56
N ALA A 123 11.33 5.85 12.74
CA ALA A 123 10.12 5.07 12.89
C ALA A 123 8.90 5.75 12.23
N ARG A 124 8.68 7.04 12.49
CA ARG A 124 7.59 7.83 11.88
C ARG A 124 7.64 7.79 10.35
N HIS A 125 8.80 8.05 9.76
CA HIS A 125 8.95 8.11 8.31
C HIS A 125 8.93 6.73 7.65
N VAL A 126 9.42 5.69 8.31
CA VAL A 126 9.30 4.31 7.81
C VAL A 126 7.85 3.83 7.92
N LEU A 127 7.11 4.15 8.99
CA LEU A 127 5.68 3.82 9.10
C LEU A 127 4.84 4.51 8.03
N LEU A 128 5.12 5.79 7.74
CA LEU A 128 4.50 6.48 6.60
C LEU A 128 4.80 5.75 5.28
N ASP A 129 6.06 5.38 5.06
CA ASP A 129 6.48 4.65 3.86
C ASP A 129 5.72 3.32 3.71
N ARG A 130 5.52 2.56 4.81
CA ARG A 130 4.68 1.34 4.83
C ARG A 130 3.22 1.63 4.49
N GLY A 131 2.75 2.85 4.72
CA GLY A 131 1.41 3.30 4.38
C GLY A 131 0.32 2.46 5.04
N GLY A 132 -0.60 1.90 4.24
CA GLY A 132 -1.77 1.19 4.74
C GLY A 132 -1.46 -0.07 5.58
N GLU A 133 -0.27 -0.67 5.43
CA GLU A 133 0.19 -1.77 6.30
C GLU A 133 0.31 -1.33 7.78
N ALA A 134 0.74 -0.09 8.02
CA ALA A 134 0.92 0.44 9.38
C ALA A 134 -0.41 0.89 10.01
N ALA A 135 -1.46 1.08 9.22
CA ALA A 135 -2.70 1.73 9.65
C ALA A 135 -3.39 1.02 10.82
N ALA A 136 -3.41 -0.32 10.83
CA ALA A 136 -4.07 -1.08 11.90
C ALA A 136 -3.39 -0.89 13.26
N SER A 137 -2.06 -1.01 13.31
CA SER A 137 -1.29 -0.84 14.55
C SER A 137 -1.33 0.62 15.04
N LEU A 138 -1.26 1.58 14.12
CA LEU A 138 -1.40 3.00 14.43
C LEU A 138 -2.79 3.33 14.95
N TYR A 139 -3.85 2.71 14.40
CA TYR A 139 -5.22 2.91 14.87
C TYR A 139 -5.39 2.44 16.33
N THR A 140 -4.87 1.26 16.68
CA THR A 140 -4.88 0.79 18.08
C THR A 140 -4.19 1.78 19.01
N LEU A 141 -3.04 2.33 18.60
CA LEU A 141 -2.32 3.34 19.38
C LEU A 141 -3.10 4.66 19.47
N ALA A 142 -3.75 5.08 18.39
CA ALA A 142 -4.55 6.31 18.30
C ALA A 142 -5.81 6.29 19.19
N LEU A 143 -6.37 5.11 19.47
CA LEU A 143 -7.52 4.93 20.36
C LEU A 143 -7.16 5.01 21.85
N ASN A 144 -5.89 4.80 22.22
CA ASN A 144 -5.46 4.82 23.60
C ASN A 144 -5.07 6.24 24.04
N SER A 145 -6.04 7.01 24.56
CA SER A 145 -5.82 8.40 25.00
C SER A 145 -4.83 8.55 26.16
N ALA A 146 -4.52 7.47 26.88
CA ALA A 146 -3.49 7.47 27.93
C ALA A 146 -2.07 7.25 27.38
N ASP A 147 -1.93 6.84 26.12
CA ASP A 147 -0.63 6.56 25.52
C ASP A 147 0.05 7.85 25.04
N PRO A 148 1.30 8.15 25.46
CA PRO A 148 2.01 9.35 25.02
C PRO A 148 2.30 9.38 23.51
N GLY A 149 2.23 8.23 22.82
CA GLY A 149 2.37 8.11 21.36
C GLY A 149 1.09 8.40 20.59
N GLN A 150 -0.06 8.57 21.26
CA GLN A 150 -1.36 8.79 20.64
C GLN A 150 -1.36 9.97 19.65
N PRO A 151 -0.81 11.16 19.97
CA PRO A 151 -0.80 12.28 19.03
C PRO A 151 0.03 11.99 17.77
N SER A 152 1.16 11.29 17.93
CA SER A 152 2.00 10.87 16.79
C SER A 152 1.27 9.85 15.92
N ALA A 153 0.51 8.93 16.51
CA ALA A 153 -0.25 7.93 15.77
C ALA A 153 -1.37 8.57 14.92
N VAL A 154 -2.12 9.50 15.51
CA VAL A 154 -3.16 10.27 14.80
C VAL A 154 -2.55 11.05 13.62
N TRP A 155 -1.46 11.77 13.85
CA TRP A 155 -0.78 12.53 12.80
C TRP A 155 -0.24 11.63 11.68
N LEU A 156 0.29 10.44 12.01
CA LEU A 156 0.75 9.47 11.03
C LEU A 156 -0.42 8.90 10.21
N LEU A 157 -1.56 8.58 10.82
CA LEU A 157 -2.75 8.13 10.10
C LEU A 157 -3.25 9.18 9.11
N GLN A 158 -3.30 10.45 9.53
CA GLN A 158 -3.64 11.58 8.64
C GLN A 158 -2.64 11.71 7.49
N SER A 159 -1.34 11.55 7.78
CA SER A 159 -0.28 11.58 6.76
C SER A 159 -0.40 10.43 5.76
N ILE A 160 -0.69 9.22 6.22
CA ILE A 160 -0.91 8.04 5.35
C ILE A 160 -2.16 8.24 4.49
N ALA A 161 -3.25 8.71 5.08
CA ALA A 161 -4.50 8.99 4.38
C ALA A 161 -4.29 10.02 3.26
N ALA A 162 -3.60 11.12 3.55
CA ALA A 162 -3.30 12.16 2.57
C ALA A 162 -2.33 11.70 1.46
N ASP A 163 -1.25 10.98 1.81
CA ASP A 163 -0.29 10.45 0.83
C ASP A 163 -0.97 9.48 -0.14
N THR A 164 -1.62 8.45 0.43
CA THR A 164 -2.24 7.39 -0.37
C THR A 164 -3.42 7.90 -1.18
N SER A 165 -4.22 8.83 -0.65
CA SER A 165 -5.28 9.47 -1.44
C SER A 165 -4.73 10.25 -2.63
N THR A 166 -3.64 10.99 -2.43
CA THR A 166 -3.01 11.75 -3.52
C THR A 166 -2.42 10.84 -4.60
N ARG A 167 -1.75 9.76 -4.18
CA ARG A 167 -0.98 8.88 -5.08
C ARG A 167 -1.81 7.78 -5.73
N LEU A 168 -2.78 7.23 -5.00
CA LEU A 168 -3.46 5.98 -5.38
C LEU A 168 -4.94 6.17 -5.70
N ALA A 169 -5.65 7.11 -5.07
CA ALA A 169 -7.09 7.27 -5.31
C ALA A 169 -7.46 7.46 -6.80
N PRO A 170 -6.73 8.26 -7.60
CA PRO A 170 -7.04 8.44 -9.02
C PRO A 170 -6.84 7.18 -9.88
N LEU A 171 -6.14 6.17 -9.36
CA LEU A 171 -5.75 4.95 -10.08
C LEU A 171 -6.24 3.68 -9.36
N ALA A 172 -7.09 3.80 -8.35
CA ALA A 172 -7.35 2.69 -7.42
C ALA A 172 -7.89 1.44 -8.13
N GLU A 173 -8.77 1.61 -9.11
CA GLU A 173 -9.38 0.51 -9.88
C GLU A 173 -8.40 -0.14 -10.89
N ASP A 174 -7.34 0.59 -11.25
CA ASP A 174 -6.32 0.21 -12.22
C ASP A 174 -5.04 -0.32 -11.55
N LEU A 175 -5.05 -0.51 -10.23
CA LEU A 175 -3.90 -0.96 -9.46
C LEU A 175 -4.17 -2.31 -8.80
N LEU A 176 -3.20 -3.21 -8.90
CA LEU A 176 -3.23 -4.55 -8.38
C LEU A 176 -2.09 -4.76 -7.36
N CYS A 177 -2.37 -5.43 -6.26
CA CYS A 177 -1.31 -5.90 -5.37
C CYS A 177 -0.65 -7.16 -5.94
N PRO A 178 0.67 -7.21 -6.14
CA PRO A 178 1.38 -8.36 -6.69
C PRO A 178 1.35 -9.57 -5.74
N ARG A 179 1.22 -9.34 -4.42
CA ARG A 179 1.15 -10.42 -3.43
C ARG A 179 -0.23 -11.04 -3.36
N CYS A 180 -1.28 -10.22 -3.25
CA CYS A 180 -2.66 -10.68 -3.08
C CYS A 180 -3.39 -10.90 -4.39
N LEU A 181 -2.96 -10.25 -5.48
CA LEU A 181 -3.69 -10.13 -6.74
C LEU A 181 -5.11 -9.58 -6.52
N ALA A 182 -5.26 -8.72 -5.51
CA ALA A 182 -6.46 -7.97 -5.23
C ALA A 182 -6.23 -6.51 -5.64
N CYS A 183 -7.30 -5.86 -6.12
CA CYS A 183 -7.26 -4.47 -6.53
C CYS A 183 -6.98 -3.55 -5.33
N CYS A 184 -6.49 -2.35 -5.62
CA CYS A 184 -6.44 -1.27 -4.63
C CYS A 184 -7.87 -0.79 -4.32
N GLY A 185 -8.11 -0.40 -3.08
CA GLY A 185 -9.41 0.10 -2.63
C GLY A 185 -9.26 1.10 -1.50
N ALA A 186 -10.37 1.80 -1.22
CA ALA A 186 -10.47 2.71 -0.09
C ALA A 186 -10.70 1.95 1.21
N HIS A 187 -10.07 2.41 2.29
CA HIS A 187 -10.22 1.91 3.65
C HIS A 187 -10.52 3.09 4.58
N SER A 188 -11.59 2.98 5.35
CA SER A 188 -12.00 4.02 6.30
C SER A 188 -11.51 3.69 7.71
N ILE A 189 -11.07 4.73 8.42
CA ILE A 189 -10.71 4.69 9.84
C ILE A 189 -11.56 5.73 10.55
N ASP A 190 -12.36 5.28 11.50
CA ASP A 190 -13.15 6.12 12.38
C ASP A 190 -12.31 6.49 13.62
N LEU A 191 -11.87 7.75 13.70
CA LEU A 191 -11.14 8.24 14.86
C LEU A 191 -12.09 9.02 15.78
N PRO A 192 -12.12 8.72 17.10
CA PRO A 192 -12.93 9.49 18.04
C PRO A 192 -12.61 10.99 17.92
N SER A 193 -13.63 11.84 17.84
CA SER A 193 -13.54 13.31 17.75
C SER A 193 -12.93 13.89 16.45
N GLN A 194 -12.67 13.07 15.44
CA GLN A 194 -12.20 13.52 14.12
C GLN A 194 -13.10 13.01 13.01
N SER A 195 -13.02 13.64 11.83
CA SER A 195 -13.67 13.12 10.63
C SER A 195 -13.04 11.80 10.21
N ASP A 196 -13.85 10.90 9.64
CA ASP A 196 -13.39 9.66 9.03
C ASP A 196 -12.16 9.89 8.13
N LEU A 197 -11.10 9.13 8.39
CA LEU A 197 -9.92 9.14 7.54
C LEU A 197 -10.04 8.04 6.50
N THR A 198 -9.90 8.39 5.23
CA THR A 198 -9.84 7.41 4.14
C THR A 198 -8.41 7.29 3.63
N PHE A 199 -7.89 6.08 3.59
CA PHE A 199 -6.60 5.76 2.95
C PHE A 199 -6.80 4.71 1.85
N TYR A 200 -5.84 4.61 0.93
CA TYR A 200 -5.92 3.69 -0.21
C TYR A 200 -4.80 2.64 -0.13
N GLY A 201 -5.15 1.39 -0.41
CA GLY A 201 -4.22 0.26 -0.42
C GLY A 201 -4.90 -1.03 -0.89
N CYS A 202 -4.14 -2.11 -0.97
CA CYS A 202 -4.67 -3.44 -1.32
C CYS A 202 -5.90 -3.78 -0.46
N ARG A 203 -7.00 -4.22 -1.07
CA ARG A 203 -8.23 -4.58 -0.33
C ARG A 203 -8.02 -5.69 0.70
N VAL A 204 -7.05 -6.59 0.46
CA VAL A 204 -6.76 -7.74 1.32
C VAL A 204 -5.69 -7.42 2.36
N CYS A 205 -4.46 -7.10 1.93
CA CYS A 205 -3.33 -6.91 2.86
C CYS A 205 -3.05 -5.45 3.24
N ARG A 206 -3.84 -4.49 2.72
CA ARG A 206 -3.73 -3.04 3.00
C ARG A 206 -2.44 -2.35 2.57
N GLN A 207 -1.45 -3.07 2.05
CA GLN A 207 -0.22 -2.47 1.52
C GLN A 207 -0.50 -1.45 0.42
N SER A 208 0.23 -0.35 0.42
CA SER A 208 0.04 0.80 -0.47
C SER A 208 1.32 1.22 -1.20
N ARG A 209 2.36 0.39 -1.16
CA ARG A 209 3.68 0.70 -1.72
C ARG A 209 3.87 0.05 -3.08
N ASP A 210 3.78 -1.26 -3.09
CA ASP A 210 4.18 -2.11 -4.19
C ASP A 210 2.93 -2.46 -5.00
N LEU A 211 2.18 -1.46 -5.47
CA LEU A 211 1.02 -1.66 -6.34
C LEU A 211 1.48 -1.55 -7.79
N GLN A 212 1.01 -2.45 -8.65
CA GLN A 212 1.35 -2.47 -10.07
C GLN A 212 0.11 -2.16 -10.92
N PRO A 213 0.26 -1.64 -12.15
CA PRO A 213 -0.84 -1.53 -13.08
C PRO A 213 -1.55 -2.87 -13.26
N ARG A 214 -2.88 -2.84 -13.22
CA ARG A 214 -3.72 -4.01 -13.42
C ARG A 214 -3.69 -4.41 -14.90
N PRO A 215 -3.52 -5.70 -15.22
CA PRO A 215 -3.68 -6.20 -16.59
C PRO A 215 -5.14 -6.07 -17.04
N ASP A 216 -5.38 -5.99 -18.35
CA ASP A 216 -6.73 -5.90 -18.93
C ASP A 216 -7.62 -7.09 -18.52
N LEU A 217 -7.01 -8.25 -18.26
CA LEU A 217 -7.71 -9.45 -17.82
C LEU A 217 -6.87 -10.30 -16.86
N LEU A 218 -7.45 -10.67 -15.72
CA LEU A 218 -6.96 -11.63 -14.74
C LEU A 218 -7.79 -12.92 -14.83
N VAL A 219 -7.11 -14.02 -15.15
CA VAL A 219 -7.76 -15.32 -15.34
C VAL A 219 -7.30 -16.28 -14.26
N ALA A 220 -8.25 -16.86 -13.52
CA ALA A 220 -8.00 -18.02 -12.69
C ALA A 220 -7.92 -19.26 -13.57
N VAL A 221 -6.76 -19.92 -13.57
CA VAL A 221 -6.50 -21.12 -14.36
C VAL A 221 -6.41 -22.32 -13.44
N LEU A 222 -7.14 -23.38 -13.76
CA LEU A 222 -7.02 -24.70 -13.12
C LEU A 222 -6.37 -25.65 -14.14
N ASP A 223 -5.04 -25.70 -14.10
CA ASP A 223 -4.23 -26.46 -15.05
C ASP A 223 -2.99 -27.04 -14.35
N ARG A 224 -2.95 -28.37 -14.20
CA ARG A 224 -1.79 -29.07 -13.62
C ARG A 224 -0.54 -28.97 -14.51
N SER A 225 -0.71 -28.78 -15.81
CA SER A 225 0.41 -28.65 -16.75
C SER A 225 1.06 -27.26 -16.70
N MET A 226 0.35 -26.24 -16.21
CA MET A 226 0.90 -24.91 -15.99
C MET A 226 1.85 -24.94 -14.79
N GLY A 227 3.12 -25.28 -15.05
CA GLY A 227 4.17 -25.46 -14.03
C GLY A 227 4.64 -24.18 -13.31
N VAL A 228 3.95 -23.06 -13.48
CA VAL A 228 4.23 -21.78 -12.82
C VAL A 228 2.95 -21.21 -12.20
N GLU A 229 3.08 -20.45 -11.12
CA GLU A 229 1.92 -19.82 -10.48
C GLU A 229 1.27 -18.76 -11.38
N GLN A 230 2.08 -17.98 -12.11
CA GLN A 230 1.60 -16.84 -12.89
C GLN A 230 2.24 -16.83 -14.27
N LYS A 231 1.46 -16.47 -15.30
CA LYS A 231 1.92 -16.30 -16.67
C LYS A 231 1.28 -15.05 -17.27
N HIS A 232 2.12 -14.10 -17.66
CA HIS A 232 1.69 -12.84 -18.26
C HIS A 232 1.91 -12.87 -19.77
N LYS A 233 0.87 -12.57 -20.56
CA LYS A 233 0.94 -12.49 -22.03
C LYS A 233 -0.13 -11.51 -22.52
N ASN A 234 0.25 -10.53 -23.35
CA ASN A 234 -0.68 -9.60 -24.01
C ASN A 234 -1.67 -8.89 -23.05
N GLN A 235 -1.20 -8.34 -21.93
CA GLN A 235 -2.06 -7.73 -20.89
C GLN A 235 -3.05 -8.71 -20.23
N ILE A 236 -2.83 -10.01 -20.36
CA ILE A 236 -3.59 -11.04 -19.66
C ILE A 236 -2.68 -11.71 -18.65
N LEU A 237 -3.07 -11.64 -17.38
CA LEU A 237 -2.42 -12.37 -16.29
C LEU A 237 -3.21 -13.63 -15.98
N ARG A 238 -2.65 -14.77 -16.39
CA ARG A 238 -3.16 -16.09 -16.01
C ARG A 238 -2.51 -16.52 -14.71
N VAL A 239 -3.31 -16.94 -13.75
CA VAL A 239 -2.86 -17.33 -12.41
C VAL A 239 -3.35 -18.75 -12.15
N ASN A 240 -2.41 -19.68 -12.03
CA ASN A 240 -2.72 -21.07 -11.72
C ASN A 240 -3.17 -21.19 -10.25
N TRP A 241 -4.49 -21.31 -10.05
CA TRP A 241 -5.06 -21.45 -8.71
C TRP A 241 -4.60 -22.74 -8.03
N LEU A 242 -4.28 -23.81 -8.77
CA LEU A 242 -3.80 -25.07 -8.18
C LEU A 242 -2.44 -24.91 -7.48
N GLN A 243 -1.62 -23.96 -7.92
CA GLN A 243 -0.35 -23.61 -7.28
C GLN A 243 -0.57 -22.58 -6.16
N ARG A 244 -1.38 -21.55 -6.41
CA ARG A 244 -1.59 -20.42 -5.49
C ARG A 244 -2.46 -20.75 -4.27
N ARG A 245 -3.51 -21.55 -4.45
CA ARG A 245 -4.51 -21.99 -3.45
C ARG A 245 -5.21 -20.89 -2.65
N ASN A 246 -5.16 -19.65 -3.13
CA ASN A 246 -5.82 -18.48 -2.55
C ASN A 246 -6.63 -17.75 -3.63
N LEU A 247 -7.79 -17.23 -3.25
CA LEU A 247 -8.64 -16.41 -4.12
C LEU A 247 -8.04 -15.02 -4.36
N PHE A 248 -8.34 -14.45 -5.51
CA PHE A 248 -7.90 -13.14 -5.96
C PHE A 248 -8.94 -12.50 -6.90
N ASP A 249 -8.70 -11.29 -7.40
CA ASP A 249 -9.67 -10.53 -8.20
C ASP A 249 -9.67 -10.95 -9.67
N PHE A 250 -9.91 -12.23 -9.96
CA PHE A 250 -10.09 -12.71 -11.35
C PHE A 250 -11.43 -12.27 -11.94
N GLU A 251 -11.49 -12.15 -13.26
CA GLU A 251 -12.74 -11.89 -14.00
C GLU A 251 -13.20 -13.08 -14.84
N ARG A 252 -12.34 -14.09 -14.99
CA ARG A 252 -12.61 -15.29 -15.77
C ARG A 252 -11.97 -16.52 -15.13
N VAL A 253 -12.60 -17.67 -15.34
CA VAL A 253 -12.06 -18.98 -14.98
C VAL A 253 -11.79 -19.80 -16.25
N GLU A 254 -10.62 -20.43 -16.32
CA GLU A 254 -10.23 -21.42 -17.34
C GLU A 254 -9.88 -22.74 -16.64
N ILE A 255 -10.61 -23.82 -16.93
CA ILE A 255 -10.36 -25.16 -16.39
C ILE A 255 -9.84 -26.01 -17.54
N ILE A 256 -8.55 -26.34 -17.52
CA ILE A 256 -7.85 -26.98 -18.65
C ILE A 256 -7.49 -28.42 -18.31
N GLN A 257 -6.81 -28.63 -17.18
CA GLN A 257 -6.41 -29.95 -16.71
C GLN A 257 -6.47 -29.98 -15.18
N ALA A 258 -7.64 -30.30 -14.65
CA ALA A 258 -7.90 -30.44 -13.22
C ALA A 258 -8.86 -31.61 -12.98
N SER A 259 -8.81 -32.23 -11.79
CA SER A 259 -9.82 -33.22 -11.40
C SER A 259 -11.06 -32.57 -10.81
N ASP A 260 -12.17 -33.30 -10.76
CA ASP A 260 -13.39 -32.91 -10.05
C ASP A 260 -13.09 -32.40 -8.64
N GLU A 261 -12.30 -33.12 -7.84
CA GLU A 261 -11.95 -32.70 -6.47
C GLU A 261 -11.27 -31.32 -6.42
N GLU A 262 -10.40 -31.00 -7.38
CA GLU A 262 -9.69 -29.72 -7.40
C GLU A 262 -10.64 -28.58 -7.77
N VAL A 263 -11.52 -28.82 -8.74
CA VAL A 263 -12.55 -27.88 -9.18
C VAL A 263 -13.56 -27.66 -8.06
N GLU A 264 -14.01 -28.71 -7.39
CA GLU A 264 -14.92 -28.61 -6.24
C GLU A 264 -14.27 -27.83 -5.09
N ARG A 265 -13.00 -28.09 -4.78
CA ARG A 265 -12.28 -27.32 -3.75
C ARG A 265 -12.19 -25.83 -4.11
N PHE A 266 -11.95 -25.51 -5.38
CA PHE A 266 -11.98 -24.13 -5.86
C PHE A 266 -13.37 -23.51 -5.71
N ALA A 267 -14.42 -24.19 -6.17
CA ALA A 267 -15.79 -23.72 -6.07
C ALA A 267 -16.25 -23.53 -4.62
N VAL A 268 -15.84 -24.42 -3.70
CA VAL A 268 -16.09 -24.27 -2.26
C VAL A 268 -15.39 -23.05 -1.68
N GLN A 269 -14.15 -22.75 -2.08
CA GLN A 269 -13.50 -21.51 -1.66
C GLN A 269 -14.27 -20.29 -2.18
N VAL A 270 -14.66 -20.29 -3.46
CA VAL A 270 -15.42 -19.19 -4.07
C VAL A 270 -16.78 -18.99 -3.38
N GLY A 271 -17.48 -20.08 -3.06
CA GLY A 271 -18.75 -20.04 -2.32
C GLY A 271 -18.61 -19.58 -0.87
N ASN A 272 -17.43 -19.75 -0.26
CA ASN A 272 -17.11 -19.29 1.10
C ASN A 272 -16.27 -18.00 1.12
N ASP A 273 -16.11 -17.32 -0.02
CA ASP A 273 -15.39 -16.06 -0.06
C ASP A 273 -16.10 -15.05 0.84
N THR A 274 -15.37 -14.19 1.54
CA THR A 274 -15.91 -13.14 2.42
C THR A 274 -15.82 -11.75 1.81
N ASP A 275 -15.16 -11.61 0.65
CA ASP A 275 -15.03 -10.35 -0.06
C ASP A 275 -16.33 -10.02 -0.82
N VAL A 276 -17.12 -9.11 -0.27
CA VAL A 276 -18.44 -8.69 -0.81
C VAL A 276 -18.35 -8.20 -2.25
N LEU A 277 -17.25 -7.55 -2.64
CA LEU A 277 -17.08 -7.04 -4.00
C LEU A 277 -16.79 -8.15 -5.02
N ARG A 278 -16.14 -9.25 -4.60
CA ARG A 278 -15.95 -10.42 -5.47
C ARG A 278 -17.21 -11.25 -5.56
N GLN A 279 -17.88 -11.48 -4.43
CA GLN A 279 -19.10 -12.28 -4.34
C GLN A 279 -20.16 -11.83 -5.35
N SER A 280 -20.43 -10.52 -5.44
CA SER A 280 -21.43 -9.97 -6.34
C SER A 280 -21.12 -10.25 -7.82
N ARG A 281 -19.84 -10.41 -8.16
CA ARG A 281 -19.37 -10.57 -9.53
C ARG A 281 -19.31 -12.02 -9.98
N TYR A 282 -19.20 -13.00 -9.07
CA TYR A 282 -18.97 -14.38 -9.46
C TYR A 282 -20.01 -14.93 -10.42
N LYS A 283 -21.29 -14.62 -10.21
CA LYS A 283 -22.41 -15.05 -11.08
C LYS A 283 -22.39 -14.43 -12.48
N GLU A 284 -21.58 -13.40 -12.69
CA GLU A 284 -21.42 -12.70 -13.96
C GLU A 284 -20.16 -13.15 -14.71
N MET A 285 -19.31 -13.97 -14.08
CA MET A 285 -18.02 -14.37 -14.65
C MET A 285 -18.16 -15.54 -15.63
N SER A 286 -17.46 -15.46 -16.75
CA SER A 286 -17.36 -16.61 -17.65
C SER A 286 -16.45 -17.71 -17.07
N CYS A 287 -16.92 -18.95 -17.09
CA CYS A 287 -16.12 -20.14 -16.80
C CYS A 287 -15.98 -20.99 -18.07
N VAL A 288 -14.75 -21.24 -18.52
CA VAL A 288 -14.46 -22.04 -19.71
C VAL A 288 -13.78 -23.34 -19.31
N VAL A 289 -14.35 -24.46 -19.72
CA VAL A 289 -13.81 -25.81 -19.50
C VAL A 289 -13.28 -26.35 -20.83
N ALA A 290 -12.02 -26.78 -20.84
CA ALA A 290 -11.44 -27.44 -22.00
C ALA A 290 -12.18 -28.78 -22.26
N PRO A 291 -12.51 -29.13 -23.51
CA PRO A 291 -13.22 -30.37 -23.85
C PRO A 291 -12.57 -31.65 -23.32
N GLU A 292 -11.26 -31.62 -23.15
CA GLU A 292 -10.38 -32.71 -22.71
C GLU A 292 -10.34 -32.82 -21.18
N CYS A 293 -10.82 -31.79 -20.47
CA CYS A 293 -11.03 -31.81 -19.04
C CYS A 293 -12.36 -32.54 -18.77
N HIS A 294 -12.31 -33.87 -18.71
CA HIS A 294 -13.45 -34.77 -18.49
C HIS A 294 -14.04 -34.64 -17.07
N LEU A 295 -14.66 -33.49 -16.76
CA LEU A 295 -15.36 -33.26 -15.50
C LEU A 295 -16.69 -34.02 -15.48
N SER A 296 -17.09 -34.47 -14.30
CA SER A 296 -18.40 -35.06 -14.06
C SER A 296 -19.51 -34.04 -14.23
N GLU A 297 -20.72 -34.52 -14.55
CA GLU A 297 -21.92 -33.66 -14.59
C GLU A 297 -22.18 -32.94 -13.26
N ASN A 298 -21.83 -33.56 -12.13
CA ASN A 298 -21.99 -32.95 -10.82
C ASN A 298 -21.11 -31.71 -10.68
N THR A 299 -19.84 -31.82 -11.04
CA THR A 299 -18.90 -30.70 -11.01
C THR A 299 -19.29 -29.60 -11.99
N LEU A 300 -19.79 -29.95 -13.19
CA LEU A 300 -20.33 -28.96 -14.14
C LEU A 300 -21.52 -28.17 -13.55
N ARG A 301 -22.47 -28.84 -12.87
CA ARG A 301 -23.59 -28.17 -12.19
C ARG A 301 -23.13 -27.25 -11.06
N ILE A 302 -22.10 -27.65 -10.31
CA ILE A 302 -21.50 -26.80 -9.27
C ILE A 302 -20.93 -25.53 -9.92
N LEU A 303 -20.19 -25.65 -11.03
CA LEU A 303 -19.64 -24.50 -11.75
C LEU A 303 -20.72 -23.57 -12.31
N GLU A 304 -21.79 -24.12 -12.88
CA GLU A 304 -22.94 -23.34 -13.37
C GLU A 304 -23.60 -22.58 -12.23
N HIS A 305 -23.75 -23.24 -11.08
CA HIS A 305 -24.23 -22.58 -9.88
C HIS A 305 -23.24 -21.50 -9.42
N THR A 306 -21.93 -21.69 -9.48
CA THR A 306 -20.97 -20.69 -8.98
C THR A 306 -20.81 -19.48 -9.89
N PHE A 307 -20.65 -19.68 -11.20
CA PHE A 307 -20.20 -18.63 -12.14
C PHE A 307 -21.26 -18.12 -13.12
N GLY A 308 -22.45 -18.74 -13.17
CA GLY A 308 -23.53 -18.34 -14.06
C GLY A 308 -23.37 -18.93 -15.47
N GLU A 309 -22.33 -18.55 -16.22
CA GLU A 309 -22.08 -19.09 -17.56
C GLU A 309 -20.90 -20.07 -17.59
N VAL A 310 -21.18 -21.33 -17.91
CA VAL A 310 -20.17 -22.38 -18.13
C VAL A 310 -20.17 -22.81 -19.59
N LYS A 311 -18.99 -22.79 -20.20
CA LYS A 311 -18.78 -23.00 -21.63
C LYS A 311 -17.74 -24.11 -21.83
N ILE A 312 -18.09 -25.16 -22.58
CA ILE A 312 -17.14 -26.21 -22.97
C ILE A 312 -16.50 -25.82 -24.31
N HIS A 313 -15.30 -25.23 -24.25
CA HIS A 313 -14.59 -24.74 -25.43
C HIS A 313 -13.08 -24.79 -25.22
N ALA A 314 -12.32 -24.97 -26.31
CA ALA A 314 -10.87 -24.85 -26.26
C ALA A 314 -10.49 -23.44 -25.75
N PRO A 315 -9.64 -23.32 -24.72
CA PRO A 315 -9.21 -22.02 -24.21
C PRO A 315 -8.44 -21.26 -25.30
N HIS A 316 -8.66 -19.94 -25.40
CA HIS A 316 -7.94 -19.09 -26.35
C HIS A 316 -6.48 -18.90 -25.87
N LEU A 317 -5.54 -19.69 -26.38
CA LEU A 317 -4.12 -19.71 -25.95
C LEU A 317 -3.29 -18.47 -26.36
#